data_AF-A0A137QCE3-F1
#
_entry.id   AF-A0A137QCE3-F1
#
_cell.length_a   1.000
_cell.length_b   1.000
_cell.length_c   1.000
_cell.angle_alpha   90.00
_cell.angle_beta   90.00
_cell.angle_gamma   90.00
#
_symmetry.space_group_name_H-M   'P 1'
#
loop_
_entity.id
_entity.type
_entity.pdbx_description
1 polymer ?
#
loop_
_entity_poly.entity_id
_entity_poly.type
_entity_poly.pdbx_seq_one_letter_code
_entity_poly.pdbx_strand_id
1 'polypeptide(L)' 'MLRVIPALINKVHEEEALLDSGSQIISMSREPASTCRITWDPELTINMQSVNGQITKTCGLAKNVPFNFGNVTIHL' A
#
# COMPACT_ATOMS: atom_id res chain seq x y z
N MET A 1 -6.38 -17.46 4.31
CA MET A 1 -7.44 -16.72 5.03
C MET A 1 -7.08 -15.25 4.96
N LEU A 2 -7.95 -14.42 4.40
CA LEU A 2 -7.76 -12.97 4.39
C LEU A 2 -8.05 -12.41 5.78
N ARG A 3 -7.29 -11.41 6.21
CA ARG A 3 -7.53 -10.68 7.45
C ARG A 3 -7.47 -9.19 7.17
N VAL A 4 -8.30 -8.42 7.85
CA VAL A 4 -8.22 -6.97 7.85
C VAL A 4 -7.43 -6.53 9.07
N ILE A 5 -6.46 -5.64 8.89
CA ILE A 5 -5.65 -5.09 9.96
C ILE A 5 -5.69 -3.56 9.83
N PRO A 6 -6.23 -2.83 10.82
CA PRO A 6 -6.18 -1.37 10.81
C PRO A 6 -4.74 -0.89 10.97
N ALA A 7 -4.38 0.14 10.23
CA ALA A 7 -3.06 0.76 10.30
C ALA A 7 -3.20 2.27 10.31
N LEU A 8 -2.58 2.95 11.28
CA LEU A 8 -2.36 4.39 11.18
C LEU A 8 -1.18 4.64 10.24
N ILE A 9 -1.46 5.17 9.06
CA ILE A 9 -0.50 5.33 7.98
C ILE A 9 0.02 6.77 7.96
N ASN A 10 1.35 6.88 7.86
CA ASN A 10 2.07 8.15 7.82
C ASN A 10 1.78 9.08 9.00
N LYS A 11 1.24 8.53 10.11
CA LYS A 11 0.73 9.29 11.27
C LYS A 11 -0.40 10.28 10.91
N VAL A 12 -1.10 10.06 9.79
CA VAL A 12 -2.14 10.97 9.27
C VAL A 12 -3.53 10.35 9.37
N HIS A 13 -3.72 9.15 8.80
CA HIS A 13 -5.04 8.55 8.69
C HIS A 13 -4.98 7.04 8.96
N GLU A 14 -6.05 6.51 9.54
CA GLU A 14 -6.19 5.07 9.73
C GLU A 14 -6.89 4.47 8.51
N GLU A 15 -6.31 3.40 7.95
CA GLU A 15 -6.88 2.65 6.84
C GLU A 15 -6.95 1.17 7.18
N GLU A 16 -7.94 0.48 6.61
CA GLU A 16 -8.06 -0.97 6.70
C GLU A 16 -7.16 -1.66 5.67
N ALA A 17 -6.09 -2.31 6.13
CA ALA A 17 -5.19 -3.07 5.26
C ALA A 17 -5.63 -4.54 5.15
N LEU A 18 -5.70 -5.05 3.93
CA LEU A 18 -5.93 -6.47 3.68
C LEU A 18 -4.61 -7.25 3.80
N LEU A 19 -4.47 -8.08 4.83
CA LEU A 19 -3.39 -9.04 4.93
C LEU A 19 -3.71 -10.26 4.06
N ASP A 20 -3.02 -10.33 2.92
CA ASP A 20 -3.05 -11.43 1.98
C ASP A 20 -1.67 -12.08 1.85
N SER A 21 -1.54 -13.31 2.35
CA SER A 21 -0.30 -14.09 2.26
C SER A 21 0.05 -14.56 0.84
N GLY A 22 -0.90 -14.47 -0.10
CA GLY A 22 -0.64 -14.74 -1.52
C GLY A 22 -0.01 -13.55 -2.25
N SER A 23 -0.05 -12.35 -1.66
CA SER A 23 0.50 -11.14 -2.26
C SER A 23 1.99 -10.98 -1.95
N GLN A 24 2.78 -10.62 -2.96
CA GLN A 24 4.22 -10.35 -2.83
C GLN A 24 4.54 -8.86 -2.60
N ILE A 25 3.57 -7.98 -2.87
CA ILE A 25 3.71 -6.53 -2.72
C ILE A 25 2.55 -5.98 -1.90
N ILE A 26 2.77 -4.82 -1.31
CA ILE A 26 1.69 -4.00 -0.76
C ILE A 26 1.30 -3.01 -1.85
N SER A 27 0.00 -2.93 -2.13
CA SER A 27 -0.54 -1.96 -3.08
C SER A 27 -1.64 -1.14 -2.43
N MET A 28 -1.75 0.11 -2.87
CA MET A 28 -2.74 1.07 -2.41
C MET A 28 -3.18 1.91 -3.60
N SER A 29 -4.48 2.20 -3.69
CA SER A 29 -5.00 3.10 -4.73
C SER A 29 -4.62 4.55 -4.44
N ARG A 30 -4.76 5.42 -5.46
CA ARG A 30 -4.32 6.83 -5.37
C ARG A 30 -5.06 7.62 -4.29
N GLU A 31 -6.34 7.33 -4.10
CA GLU A 31 -7.21 8.07 -3.18
C GLU A 31 -6.79 7.90 -1.70
N PRO A 32 -6.70 6.68 -1.12
CA PRO A 32 -6.16 6.47 0.22
C PRO A 32 -4.72 6.96 0.37
N ALA A 33 -3.87 6.79 -0.66
CA ALA A 33 -2.50 7.29 -0.62
C ALA A 33 -2.46 8.82 -0.47
N SER A 34 -3.35 9.53 -1.17
CA SER A 34 -3.51 10.98 -1.04
C SER A 34 -4.05 11.37 0.34
N THR A 35 -5.05 10.65 0.86
CA THR A 35 -5.60 10.87 2.22
C THR A 35 -4.52 10.73 3.29
N CYS A 36 -3.67 9.71 3.16
CA CYS A 36 -2.53 9.45 4.03
C CYS A 36 -1.32 10.35 3.76
N ARG A 37 -1.39 11.26 2.77
CA ARG A 37 -0.30 12.17 2.36
C ARG A 37 1.00 11.43 2.02
N ILE A 38 0.88 10.27 1.38
CA ILE A 38 2.02 9.46 0.95
C ILE A 38 2.57 10.08 -0.34
N THR A 39 3.88 10.30 -0.38
CA THR A 39 4.60 10.62 -1.61
C THR A 39 5.18 9.34 -2.22
N TRP A 40 5.26 9.31 -3.55
CA TRP A 40 5.84 8.20 -4.29
C TRP A 40 6.72 8.72 -5.41
N ASP A 41 7.70 7.91 -5.80
CA ASP A 41 8.55 8.14 -6.96
C ASP A 41 7.80 7.70 -8.23
N PRO A 42 7.41 8.62 -9.14
CA PRO A 42 6.66 8.27 -10.35
C PRO A 42 7.52 7.55 -11.40
N GLU A 43 8.85 7.63 -11.31
CA GLU A 43 9.76 6.97 -12.26
C GLU A 43 9.92 5.48 -11.93
N LEU A 44 9.61 5.08 -10.69
CA LEU A 44 9.68 3.69 -10.23
C LEU A 44 8.30 3.04 -10.27
N THR A 45 8.02 2.31 -11.34
CA THR A 45 6.72 1.64 -11.54
C THR A 45 6.85 0.12 -11.56
N ILE A 46 5.80 -0.57 -11.12
CA ILE A 46 5.68 -2.02 -11.16
C ILE A 46 4.58 -2.39 -12.15
N ASN A 47 4.82 -3.40 -12.99
CA ASN A 47 3.80 -3.99 -13.85
C ASN A 47 2.90 -4.89 -13.00
N MET A 48 1.60 -4.59 -12.94
CA MET A 48 0.58 -5.41 -12.33
C MET A 48 -0.20 -6.16 -13.39
N GLN A 49 -0.25 -7.48 -13.28
CA GLN A 49 -1.05 -8.34 -14.14
C GLN A 49 -2.33 -8.75 -13.41
N SER A 50 -3.47 -8.46 -14.03
CA SER A 50 -4.78 -8.87 -13.54
C SER A 50 -5.07 -10.34 -13.87
N VAL A 51 -6.07 -10.92 -13.20
CA VAL A 51 -6.57 -12.28 -13.49
C VAL A 51 -7.02 -12.47 -14.94
N ASN A 52 -7.41 -11.40 -15.63
CA ASN A 52 -7.78 -11.40 -17.05
C ASN A 52 -6.56 -11.28 -18.01
N GLY A 53 -5.34 -11.25 -17.47
CA GLY A 53 -4.10 -11.11 -18.25
C GLY A 53 -3.74 -9.68 -18.65
N GLN A 54 -4.57 -8.68 -18.33
CA GLN A 54 -4.25 -7.28 -18.58
C GLN A 54 -3.09 -6.82 -17.71
N ILE A 55 -2.09 -6.20 -18.33
CA ILE A 55 -0.95 -5.60 -17.63
C ILE A 55 -1.17 -4.08 -17.55
N THR A 56 -1.09 -3.55 -16.33
CA THR A 56 -1.14 -2.11 -16.03
C THR A 56 0.05 -1.72 -15.18
N LYS A 57 0.42 -0.43 -15.16
CA LYS A 57 1.51 0.07 -14.31
C LYS A 57 0.95 0.73 -13.05
N THR A 58 1.67 0.58 -11.94
CA THR A 58 1.42 1.40 -10.75
C THR A 58 1.68 2.88 -11.02
N CYS A 59 1.14 3.77 -10.17
CA CYS A 59 1.41 5.21 -10.25
C CYS A 59 2.86 5.59 -9.88
N GLY A 60 3.59 4.68 -9.24
CA GLY A 60 4.92 4.89 -8.70
C GLY A 60 5.20 3.95 -7.53
N LEU A 61 6.27 4.24 -6.80
CA LEU A 61 6.68 3.48 -5.61
C LEU A 61 6.89 4.43 -4.43
N ALA A 62 6.16 4.20 -3.35
CA ALA A 62 6.43 4.82 -2.05
C ALA A 62 7.51 4.01 -1.31
N LYS A 63 8.30 4.68 -0.46
CA LYS A 63 9.37 4.04 0.32
C LYS A 63 9.40 4.60 1.73
N ASN A 64 9.61 3.72 2.71
CA ASN A 64 9.81 4.06 4.12
C ASN A 64 8.64 4.85 4.73
N VAL A 65 7.42 4.54 4.31
CA VAL A 65 6.20 5.10 4.90
C VAL A 65 5.96 4.39 6.23
N PRO A 66 5.77 5.11 7.36
CA PRO A 66 5.51 4.46 8.63
C PRO A 66 4.05 4.00 8.71
N PHE A 67 3.86 2.71 8.97
CA PHE A 67 2.59 2.07 9.28
C PHE A 67 2.59 1.64 10.74
N ASN A 68 1.64 2.18 11.50
CA ASN A 68 1.46 1.84 12.90
C ASN A 68 0.35 0.80 13.03
N PHE A 69 0.74 -0.43 13.34
CA PHE A 69 -0.16 -1.54 13.64
C PHE A 69 -0.22 -1.72 15.16
N GLY A 70 -1.21 -1.13 15.80
CA GLY A 70 -1.26 -1.05 17.26
C GLY A 70 -0.05 -0.31 17.83
N ASN A 71 0.80 -1.00 18.59
CA ASN A 71 2.01 -0.44 19.21
C ASN A 71 3.30 -0.70 18.40
N VAL A 72 3.21 -1.33 17.23
CA VAL A 72 4.36 -1.64 16.37
C VAL A 72 4.35 -0.71 15.16
N THR A 73 5.48 -0.06 14.89
CA THR A 73 5.68 0.69 13.64
C THR A 73 6.55 -0.12 12.68
N ILE A 74 6.03 -0.35 11.49
CA ILE A 74 6.74 -0.97 10.37
C ILE A 74 6.89 0.09 9.27
N HIS A 75 8.07 0.18 8.65
CA HIS A 75 8.29 1.07 7.51
C HIS A 75 8.14 0.25 6.23
N LEU A 76 7.17 0.64 5.41
CA LEU A 76 6.79 -0.05 4.17
C LEU A 76 7.01 0.85 2.95
#